data_AF-A0A936BEF9-F1
#
_entry.id   AF-A0A936BEF9-F1
#
_cell.length_a   1.000
_cell.length_b   1.000
_cell.length_c   1.000
_cell.angle_alpha   90.00
_cell.angle_beta   90.00
_cell.angle_gamma   90.00
#
_symmetry.space_group_name_H-M   'P 1'
#
loop_
_entity.id
_entity.type
_entity.pdbx_description
1 polymer ?
#
loop_
_entity_poly.entity_id
_entity_poly.type
_entity_poly.pdbx_seq_one_letter_code
_entity_poly.pdbx_strand_id
1 'polypeptide(L)'
;MGLRSDDILELVFSANTNFSRARFHIKGQDSSEWAAMLKHVRSGEIDRYRHTAYLEAMESAASATASLPTQCPSCFAELAAQPRGVTSVTCEFCGAVVTAA
;
A
#
# COMPACT_ATOMS: atom_id res chain seq x y z
N MET A 1 27.13 -36.16 -2.12
CA MET A 1 27.02 -35.21 -1.00
C MET A 1 26.47 -33.91 -1.53
N GLY A 2 25.17 -33.62 -1.30
CA GLY A 2 24.52 -32.43 -1.84
C GLY A 2 24.87 -31.20 -1.03
N LEU A 3 25.40 -30.17 -1.69
CA LEU A 3 25.61 -28.85 -1.11
C LEU A 3 24.23 -28.32 -0.69
N ARG A 4 24.01 -28.17 0.61
CA ARG A 4 22.74 -27.68 1.16
C ARG A 4 22.77 -26.16 0.99
N SER A 5 22.32 -25.70 -0.17
CA SER A 5 22.15 -24.27 -0.44
C SER A 5 21.02 -23.76 0.46
N ASP A 6 21.32 -22.86 1.40
CA ASP A 6 20.30 -22.20 2.19
C ASP A 6 19.58 -21.16 1.32
N ASP A 7 18.25 -21.22 1.27
CA ASP A 7 17.42 -20.27 0.53
C ASP A 7 17.10 -19.05 1.40
N ILE A 8 17.57 -17.87 0.98
CA ILE A 8 17.50 -16.65 1.81
C ILE A 8 16.86 -15.51 1.02
N LEU A 9 15.90 -14.86 1.65
CA LEU A 9 15.28 -13.63 1.17
C LEU A 9 15.93 -12.44 1.89
N GLU A 10 16.46 -11.49 1.13
CA GLU A 10 16.97 -10.22 1.67
C GLU A 10 16.16 -9.06 1.10
N LEU A 11 15.56 -8.27 1.98
CA LEU A 11 14.71 -7.14 1.64
C LEU A 11 15.35 -5.84 2.12
N VAL A 12 15.39 -4.85 1.25
CA VAL A 12 15.81 -3.48 1.57
C VAL A 12 14.61 -2.55 1.41
N PHE A 13 14.28 -1.83 2.47
CA PHE A 13 13.13 -0.93 2.49
C PHE A 13 13.55 0.52 2.25
N SER A 14 12.59 1.35 1.85
CA SER A 14 12.79 2.79 1.68
C SER A 14 12.87 3.50 3.05
N ALA A 15 13.38 4.74 3.04
CA ALA A 15 13.68 5.52 4.23
C ALA A 15 12.46 5.85 5.12
N ASN A 16 11.24 5.62 4.66
CA ASN A 16 10.00 5.95 5.38
C ASN A 16 9.47 4.77 6.23
N THR A 17 10.30 3.77 6.52
CA THR A 17 9.89 2.58 7.26
C THR A 17 10.72 2.44 8.55
N ASN A 18 10.13 1.84 9.59
CA ASN A 18 10.81 1.64 10.88
C ASN A 18 12.01 0.68 10.81
N PHE A 19 12.17 -0.05 9.70
CA PHE A 19 13.22 -1.05 9.51
C PHE A 19 13.86 -0.89 8.13
N SER A 20 15.19 -0.76 8.08
CA SER A 20 15.92 -0.57 6.81
C SER A 20 16.11 -1.87 6.02
N ARG A 21 16.19 -3.01 6.71
CA ARG A 21 16.45 -4.32 6.11
C ARG A 21 15.74 -5.43 6.87
N ALA A 22 15.31 -6.46 6.15
CA ALA A 22 14.88 -7.72 6.72
C ALA A 22 15.50 -8.91 5.99
N ARG A 23 15.83 -9.96 6.73
CA ARG A 23 16.39 -11.21 6.20
C ARG A 23 15.58 -12.39 6.70
N PHE A 24 15.12 -13.23 5.77
CA PHE A 24 14.32 -14.42 6.07
C PHE A 24 14.99 -15.66 5.49
N HIS A 25 14.98 -16.75 6.27
CA HIS A 25 15.36 -18.07 5.78
C HIS A 25 14.10 -18.80 5.34
N ILE A 26 14.05 -19.19 4.07
CA ILE A 26 12.97 -19.97 3.50
C ILE A 26 13.23 -21.45 3.84
N LYS A 27 12.38 -22.03 4.70
CA LYS A 27 12.50 -23.44 5.12
C LYS A 27 11.35 -24.26 4.57
N GLY A 28 11.68 -25.32 3.83
CA GLY A 28 10.68 -26.28 3.32
C GLY A 28 9.76 -25.73 2.25
N GLN A 29 10.15 -24.63 1.59
CA GLN A 29 9.44 -24.03 0.46
C GLN A 29 10.44 -23.77 -0.66
N ASP A 30 9.96 -23.73 -1.90
CA ASP A 30 10.82 -23.57 -3.07
C ASP A 30 11.15 -22.10 -3.33
N SER A 31 12.44 -21.76 -3.43
CA SER A 31 12.87 -20.37 -3.61
C SER A 31 12.50 -19.77 -4.97
N SER A 32 12.27 -20.60 -6.00
CA SER A 32 11.84 -20.14 -7.31
C SER A 32 10.39 -19.66 -7.30
N GLU A 33 9.51 -20.26 -6.49
CA GLU A 33 8.15 -19.78 -6.25
C GLU A 33 8.15 -18.41 -5.59
N TRP A 34 8.98 -18.23 -4.56
CA TRP A 34 9.15 -16.92 -3.90
C TRP A 34 9.69 -15.86 -4.86
N ALA A 35 10.66 -16.21 -5.71
CA ALA A 35 11.18 -15.31 -6.72
C ALA A 35 10.11 -14.91 -7.75
N ALA A 36 9.22 -15.83 -8.15
CA ALA A 36 8.10 -15.54 -9.04
C ALA A 36 7.08 -14.60 -8.39
N MET A 37 6.69 -14.87 -7.14
CA MET A 37 5.77 -14.00 -6.39
C MET A 37 6.32 -12.58 -6.23
N LEU A 38 7.61 -12.44 -5.88
CA LEU A 38 8.23 -11.12 -5.78
C LEU A 38 8.22 -10.35 -7.11
N LYS A 39 8.36 -11.03 -8.26
CA LYS A 39 8.23 -10.38 -9.57
C LYS A 39 6.81 -9.86 -9.78
N HIS A 40 5.79 -10.64 -9.45
CA HIS A 40 4.40 -10.18 -9.52
C HIS A 40 4.15 -8.97 -8.62
N VAL A 41 4.68 -8.96 -7.39
CA VAL A 41 4.59 -7.79 -6.49
C VAL A 41 5.23 -6.56 -7.12
N ARG A 42 6.46 -6.67 -7.65
CA ARG A 42 7.17 -5.53 -8.25
C ARG A 42 6.49 -5.00 -9.52
N SER A 43 5.85 -5.87 -10.28
CA SER A 43 5.09 -5.50 -11.48
C SER A 43 3.69 -4.95 -11.20
N GLY A 44 3.19 -5.06 -9.96
CA GLY A 44 1.80 -4.75 -9.61
C GLY A 44 0.79 -5.85 -10.02
N GLU A 45 1.21 -6.87 -10.77
CA GLU A 45 0.35 -7.98 -11.17
C GLU A 45 -0.18 -8.81 -9.99
N ILE A 46 0.47 -8.70 -8.82
CA ILE A 46 -0.01 -9.31 -7.58
C ILE A 46 -1.47 -8.93 -7.28
N ASP A 47 -1.91 -7.75 -7.74
CA ASP A 47 -3.28 -7.28 -7.53
C ASP A 47 -4.32 -8.12 -8.29
N ARG A 48 -3.95 -8.76 -9.40
CA ARG A 48 -4.84 -9.68 -10.13
C ARG A 48 -5.14 -10.98 -9.37
N TYR A 49 -4.27 -11.36 -8.44
CA TYR A 49 -4.45 -12.53 -7.59
C TYR A 49 -5.27 -12.22 -6.34
N ARG A 50 -5.65 -10.95 -6.13
CA ARG A 50 -6.50 -10.57 -5.02
C ARG A 50 -7.95 -10.91 -5.35
N HIS A 51 -8.68 -11.36 -4.33
CA HIS A 51 -10.08 -11.73 -4.45
C HIS A 51 -10.90 -10.59 -5.06
N THR A 52 -11.90 -10.89 -5.91
CA THR A 52 -12.72 -9.88 -6.60
C THR A 52 -13.38 -8.90 -5.63
N ALA A 53 -13.88 -9.39 -4.49
CA ALA A 53 -14.41 -8.53 -3.42
C ALA A 53 -13.38 -7.52 -2.87
N TYR A 54 -12.09 -7.85 -2.89
CA TYR A 54 -11.03 -6.91 -2.51
C TYR A 54 -10.83 -5.84 -3.59
N LEU A 55 -10.91 -6.19 -4.87
CA LEU A 55 -10.81 -5.23 -5.97
C LEU A 55 -11.99 -4.24 -5.96
N GLU A 56 -13.21 -4.72 -5.74
CA GLU A 56 -14.40 -3.86 -5.57
C GLU A 56 -14.29 -2.94 -4.34
N ALA A 57 -13.75 -3.46 -3.22
CA ALA A 57 -13.46 -2.64 -2.04
C ALA A 57 -12.36 -1.59 -2.31
N MET A 58 -11.37 -1.89 -3.16
CA MET A 58 -10.34 -0.92 -3.54
C MET A 58 -10.88 0.20 -4.43
N GLU A 59 -11.73 -0.14 -5.40
CA GLU A 59 -12.37 0.83 -6.30
C GLU A 59 -13.25 1.81 -5.52
N SER A 60 -14.11 1.27 -4.64
CA SER A 60 -14.99 2.09 -3.77
C SER A 60 -14.21 2.97 -2.79
N ALA A 61 -13.08 2.50 -2.25
CA ALA A 61 -12.20 3.30 -1.42
C ALA A 61 -11.51 4.42 -2.21
N ALA A 62 -11.14 4.17 -3.48
CA ALA A 62 -10.55 5.20 -4.34
C ALA A 62 -11.55 6.29 -4.72
N SER A 63 -12.79 5.91 -5.05
CA SER A 63 -13.85 6.88 -5.37
C SER A 63 -14.21 7.74 -4.16
N ALA A 64 -14.29 7.16 -2.96
CA ALA A 64 -14.59 7.89 -1.73
C ALA A 64 -13.57 9.00 -1.41
N THR A 65 -12.31 8.77 -1.74
CA THR A 65 -11.26 9.78 -1.55
C THR A 65 -11.24 10.80 -2.69
N ALA A 66 -11.61 10.41 -3.91
CA ALA A 66 -11.72 11.34 -5.05
C ALA A 66 -12.88 12.35 -4.88
N SER A 67 -13.92 12.01 -4.11
CA SER A 67 -15.01 12.92 -3.75
C SER A 67 -14.63 13.99 -2.72
N LEU A 68 -13.42 13.93 -2.14
CA LEU A 68 -12.93 15.01 -1.26
C LEU A 68 -12.47 16.21 -2.10
N PRO A 69 -12.85 17.44 -1.73
CA PRO A 69 -12.39 18.63 -2.42
C PRO A 69 -10.89 18.84 -2.16
N THR A 70 -10.16 19.29 -3.17
CA THR A 70 -8.73 19.66 -3.08
C THR A 70 -8.49 20.92 -2.26
N GLN A 71 -9.52 21.75 -2.07
CA GLN A 71 -9.47 22.97 -1.27
C GLN A 71 -10.52 22.94 -0.16
N CYS A 72 -10.16 23.51 1.00
CA CYS A 72 -11.06 23.57 2.14
C CYS A 72 -12.23 24.50 1.82
N PRO A 73 -13.50 24.07 1.90
CA PRO A 73 -14.63 24.96 1.65
C PRO A 73 -14.77 26.07 2.71
N SER A 74 -14.16 25.91 3.89
CA SER A 74 -14.25 26.87 4.99
C SER A 74 -13.14 27.93 4.99
N CYS A 75 -11.93 27.59 4.54
CA CYS A 75 -10.78 28.49 4.61
C CYS A 75 -9.95 28.58 3.32
N PHE A 76 -10.35 27.83 2.27
CA PHE A 76 -9.71 27.78 0.96
C PHE A 76 -8.25 27.33 0.92
N ALA A 77 -7.70 26.88 2.04
CA ALA A 77 -6.39 26.25 2.08
C ALA A 77 -6.39 24.91 1.33
N GLU A 78 -5.25 24.54 0.75
CA GLU A 78 -5.07 23.24 0.10
C GLU A 78 -5.13 22.11 1.13
N LEU A 79 -5.94 21.09 0.84
CA LEU A 79 -5.98 19.87 1.64
C LEU A 79 -4.87 18.92 1.19
N ALA A 80 -4.14 18.35 2.15
CA ALA A 80 -3.19 17.29 1.86
C ALA A 80 -3.87 16.11 1.17
N ALA A 81 -3.17 15.49 0.22
CA ALA A 81 -3.66 14.30 -0.47
C ALA A 81 -4.00 13.21 0.55
N GLN A 82 -5.26 12.83 0.62
CA GLN A 82 -5.72 11.84 1.58
C GLN A 82 -5.40 10.42 1.11
N PRO A 83 -5.06 9.50 2.02
CA PRO A 83 -4.97 8.08 1.68
C PRO A 83 -6.35 7.57 1.23
N ARG A 84 -6.34 6.53 0.39
CA ARG A 84 -7.56 5.94 -0.17
C ARG A 84 -8.48 5.42 0.93
N GLY A 85 -9.78 5.60 0.78
CA GLY A 85 -10.81 5.19 1.75
C GLY A 85 -11.13 6.22 2.83
N VAL A 86 -10.44 7.36 2.86
CA VAL A 86 -10.78 8.46 3.78
C VAL A 86 -12.02 9.20 3.25
N THR A 87 -13.05 9.27 4.10
CA THR A 87 -14.32 9.98 3.82
C THR A 87 -14.44 11.30 4.60
N SER A 88 -13.54 11.56 5.54
CA SER A 88 -13.50 12.81 6.31
C SER A 88 -12.07 13.20 6.64
N VAL A 89 -11.72 14.47 6.45
CA VAL A 89 -10.42 15.04 6.77
C VAL A 89 -10.60 16.32 7.59
N THR A 90 -9.81 16.45 8.65
CA THR A 90 -9.75 17.69 9.43
C THR A 90 -8.73 18.63 8.79
N CYS A 91 -9.15 19.84 8.45
CA CYS A 91 -8.26 20.86 7.91
C CYS A 91 -7.25 21.31 8.98
N GLU A 92 -5.96 21.20 8.70
CA GLU A 92 -4.89 21.58 9.63
C GLU A 92 -4.81 23.11 9.88
N PHE A 93 -5.38 23.91 8.99
CA PHE A 93 -5.35 25.37 9.08
C PHE A 93 -6.48 25.96 9.91
N CYS A 94 -7.72 25.50 9.68
CA CYS A 94 -8.92 26.08 10.31
C CYS A 94 -9.65 25.10 11.25
N GLY A 95 -9.25 23.84 11.30
CA GLY A 95 -9.88 22.82 12.13
C GLY A 95 -11.23 22.33 11.61
N ALA A 96 -11.71 22.80 10.46
CA ALA A 96 -12.98 22.34 9.89
C ALA A 96 -12.88 20.88 9.44
N VAL A 97 -13.90 20.08 9.76
CA VAL A 97 -14.04 18.70 9.27
C VAL A 97 -14.68 18.74 7.88
N VAL A 98 -13.92 18.36 6.86
CA VAL A 98 -14.36 18.29 5.47
C VAL A 98 -14.68 16.84 5.15
N THR A 99 -15.92 16.58 4.72
CA THR A 99 -16.36 15.24 4.32
C THR A 99 -16.42 15.12 2.80
N ALA A 100 -16.19 13.90 2.30
CA ALA A 100 -16.53 13.53 0.94
C ALA A 100 -18.02 13.77 0.69
N ALA A 101 -18.35 14.37 -0.45
CA ALA A 101 -19.73 14.57 -0.89
C ALA A 101 -20.35 13.28 -1.45
#